data_AF-A0A2S5KM22-F1
#
_entry.id   AF-A0A2S5KM22-F1
#
_cell.length_a   1.000
_cell.length_b   1.000
_cell.length_c   1.000
_cell.angle_alpha   90.00
_cell.angle_beta   90.00
_cell.angle_gamma   90.00
#
_symmetry.space_group_name_H-M   'P 1'
#
loop_
_entity.id
_entity.type
_entity.pdbx_description
1 polymer ?
#
loop_
_entity_poly.entity_id
_entity_poly.type
_entity_poly.pdbx_seq_one_letter_code
_entity_poly.pdbx_strand_id
1 'polypeptide(L)'
;EIIRGTPLLVQIFIFYFFIGTVLSLDRFTAGVASLAVFTAAYVAEIVRSGIQSIPPGQMEAARSLGMTYVQAMVNVILPQAFKRTLPPMAGQFINLIKDSSLVSVISITDLTKAG
;
A
#
# COMPACT_ATOMS: atom_id res chain seq x y z
N GLU A 1 6.39 4.35 8.49
CA GLU A 1 7.01 3.51 9.53
C GLU A 1 6.07 2.74 10.42
N ILE A 2 5.10 3.38 11.09
CA ILE A 2 4.22 2.68 12.06
C ILE A 2 3.57 1.42 11.46
N ILE A 3 2.86 1.55 10.34
CA ILE A 3 2.17 0.42 9.68
C ILE A 3 3.12 -0.70 9.21
N ARG A 4 4.33 -0.34 8.74
CA ARG A 4 5.33 -1.31 8.26
C ARG A 4 6.12 -1.95 9.40
N GLY A 5 6.14 -1.32 10.58
CA GLY A 5 6.83 -1.80 11.79
C GLY A 5 5.95 -2.68 12.68
N THR A 6 4.63 -2.69 12.45
CA THR A 6 3.68 -3.55 13.17
C THR A 6 3.35 -4.81 12.38
N PRO A 7 3.36 -6.01 13.00
CA PRO A 7 3.00 -7.25 12.30
C PRO A 7 1.60 -7.18 11.67
N LEU A 8 1.44 -7.72 10.45
CA LEU A 8 0.15 -7.71 9.75
C LEU A 8 -0.96 -8.39 10.57
N LEU A 9 -0.65 -9.51 11.23
CA LEU A 9 -1.64 -10.21 12.07
C LEU A 9 -2.20 -9.32 13.19
N VAL A 10 -1.37 -8.46 13.80
CA VAL A 10 -1.81 -7.51 14.81
C VAL A 10 -2.79 -6.50 14.21
N GLN A 11 -2.50 -6.01 13.00
CA GLN A 11 -3.39 -5.08 12.29
C GLN A 11 -4.72 -5.75 11.93
N ILE A 12 -4.69 -6.98 11.42
CA ILE A 12 -5.88 -7.80 11.16
C ILE A 12 -6.76 -7.89 12.42
N PHE A 13 -6.18 -8.17 13.59
CA PHE A 13 -6.93 -8.22 14.84
C PHE A 13 -7.49 -6.87 15.28
N ILE A 14 -6.73 -5.77 15.14
CA ILE A 14 -7.22 -4.43 15.48
C ILE A 14 -8.42 -4.08 14.59
N PHE A 15 -8.32 -4.30 13.29
CA PHE A 15 -9.40 -4.04 12.36
C PHE A 15 -10.63 -4.90 12.65
N TYR A 16 -10.43 -6.19 12.98
CA TYR A 16 -11.53 -7.08 13.25
C TYR A 16 -12.25 -6.77 14.58
N PHE A 17 -11.51 -6.76 15.69
CA PHE A 17 -12.11 -6.69 17.02
C PHE A 17 -12.46 -5.27 17.47
N PHE A 18 -11.75 -4.24 16.97
CA PHE A 18 -12.02 -2.86 17.36
C PHE A 18 -12.81 -2.14 16.27
N ILE A 19 -12.22 -1.98 15.07
CA ILE A 19 -12.85 -1.19 14.00
C ILE A 19 -14.13 -1.85 13.52
N GLY A 20 -14.11 -3.17 13.32
CA GLY A 20 -15.29 -3.95 12.91
C GLY A 20 -16.43 -3.84 13.90
N THR A 21 -16.14 -3.90 15.20
CA THR A 21 -17.16 -3.73 16.26
C THR A 21 -17.72 -2.31 16.31
N VAL A 22 -16.84 -1.30 16.30
CA VAL A 22 -17.25 0.12 16.42
C VAL A 22 -18.04 0.58 15.20
N LEU A 23 -17.65 0.13 14.01
CA LEU A 23 -18.28 0.52 12.74
C LEU A 23 -19.28 -0.52 12.22
N SER A 24 -19.55 -1.59 12.99
CA SER A 24 -20.43 -2.70 12.58
C SER A 24 -20.09 -3.30 11.21
N LEU A 25 -18.79 -3.47 10.91
CA LEU A 25 -18.32 -4.06 9.66
C LEU A 25 -18.42 -5.58 9.71
N ASP A 26 -18.79 -6.19 8.59
CA ASP A 26 -18.68 -7.62 8.42
C ASP A 26 -17.21 -8.07 8.33
N ARG A 27 -16.98 -9.38 8.54
CA ARG A 27 -15.64 -9.96 8.62
C ARG A 27 -14.82 -9.76 7.34
N PHE A 28 -15.48 -9.85 6.18
CA PHE A 28 -14.81 -9.69 4.90
C PHE A 28 -14.34 -8.25 4.73
N THR A 29 -15.22 -7.27 5.01
CA THR A 29 -14.87 -5.86 4.94
C THR A 29 -13.75 -5.49 5.92
N ALA A 30 -13.78 -5.99 7.17
CA ALA A 30 -12.72 -5.77 8.14
C ALA A 30 -11.37 -6.38 7.68
N GLY A 31 -11.40 -7.59 7.11
CA GLY A 31 -10.22 -8.24 6.52
C GLY A 31 -9.63 -7.44 5.35
N VAL A 32 -10.47 -7.04 4.39
CA VAL A 32 -10.07 -6.21 3.24
C VAL A 32 -9.49 -4.87 3.70
N ALA A 33 -10.13 -4.19 4.65
CA ALA A 33 -9.66 -2.92 5.18
C ALA A 33 -8.27 -3.03 5.83
N SER A 34 -8.04 -4.09 6.61
CA SER A 34 -6.75 -4.34 7.24
C SER A 34 -5.62 -4.55 6.22
N LEU A 35 -5.87 -5.38 5.18
CA LEU A 35 -4.93 -5.62 4.10
C LEU A 35 -4.67 -4.37 3.25
N ALA A 36 -5.72 -3.58 3.01
CA ALA A 36 -5.64 -2.33 2.25
C ALA A 36 -4.73 -1.31 2.96
N VAL A 37 -4.94 -1.09 4.26
CA VAL A 37 -4.11 -0.16 5.04
C VAL A 37 -2.66 -0.64 5.12
N PHE A 38 -2.44 -1.93 5.37
CA PHE A 38 -1.11 -2.50 5.38
C PHE A 38 -0.40 -2.30 4.04
N THR A 39 -1.04 -2.71 2.94
CA THR A 39 -0.46 -2.65 1.59
C THR A 39 -0.26 -1.22 1.12
N ALA A 40 -1.16 -0.29 1.46
CA ALA A 40 -1.04 1.12 1.09
C ALA A 40 0.27 1.74 1.60
N ALA A 41 0.74 1.36 2.79
CA ALA A 41 2.01 1.85 3.31
C ALA A 41 3.22 1.40 2.46
N TYR A 42 3.19 0.17 1.92
CA TYR A 42 4.23 -0.32 1.02
C TYR A 42 4.12 0.30 -0.38
N VAL A 43 2.90 0.41 -0.91
CA VAL A 43 2.66 1.05 -2.22
C VAL A 43 3.09 2.51 -2.21
N ALA A 44 2.79 3.26 -1.14
CA ALA A 44 3.24 4.64 -0.99
C ALA A 44 4.77 4.76 -1.06
N GLU A 45 5.50 3.84 -0.42
CA GLU A 45 6.96 3.83 -0.48
C GLU A 45 7.49 3.44 -1.86
N ILE A 46 6.86 2.47 -2.52
CA ILE A 46 7.22 2.08 -3.89
C ILE A 46 7.09 3.29 -4.81
N VAL A 47 5.96 4.02 -4.73
CA VAL A 47 5.73 5.23 -5.53
C VAL A 47 6.76 6.31 -5.21
N ARG A 48 6.99 6.59 -3.92
CA ARG A 48 8.01 7.56 -3.47
C ARG A 48 9.40 7.21 -4.00
N SER A 49 9.81 5.95 -3.89
CA SER A 49 11.10 5.45 -4.36
C SER A 49 11.20 5.49 -5.89
N GLY A 50 10.09 5.20 -6.58
CA GLY A 50 10.01 5.33 -8.04
C GLY A 50 10.27 6.75 -8.51
N ILE A 51 9.66 7.75 -7.86
CA ILE A 51 9.90 9.17 -8.15
C ILE A 51 11.35 9.56 -7.83
N GLN A 52 11.86 9.19 -6.66
CA GLN A 52 13.23 9.52 -6.25
C GLN A 52 14.32 8.83 -7.09
N SER A 53 14.00 7.71 -7.73
CA SER A 53 14.96 7.03 -8.59
C SER A 53 15.28 7.84 -9.86
N ILE A 54 14.40 8.75 -10.29
CA ILE A 54 14.58 9.52 -11.52
C ILE A 54 15.81 10.44 -11.37
N PRO A 55 16.75 10.43 -12.34
CA PRO A 55 17.92 11.29 -12.26
C PRO A 55 17.53 12.76 -12.09
N PRO A 56 18.14 13.50 -11.15
CA PRO A 56 17.79 14.90 -10.88
C PRO A 56 17.91 15.79 -12.13
N GLY A 57 18.83 15.46 -13.04
CA GLY A 57 19.01 16.13 -14.33
C GLY A 57 17.75 16.17 -15.21
N GLN A 58 16.81 15.23 -15.05
CA GLN A 58 15.52 15.29 -15.77
C GLN A 58 14.67 16.48 -15.32
N MET A 59 14.65 16.74 -14.01
CA MET A 59 13.95 17.90 -13.46
C MET A 59 14.68 19.19 -13.86
N GLU A 60 16.00 19.23 -13.75
CA GLU A 60 16.82 20.39 -14.12
C GLU A 60 16.68 20.74 -15.60
N ALA A 61 16.70 19.75 -16.49
CA ALA A 61 16.49 19.95 -17.93
C ALA A 61 15.08 20.49 -18.23
N ALA A 62 14.04 19.88 -17.63
CA ALA A 62 12.67 20.33 -17.83
C ALA A 62 12.46 21.78 -17.36
N ARG A 63 13.01 22.14 -16.19
CA ARG A 63 12.97 23.50 -15.64
C ARG A 63 13.76 24.49 -16.50
N SER A 64 14.88 24.06 -17.08
CA SER A 64 15.70 24.88 -18.00
C SER A 64 14.99 25.17 -19.33
N LEU A 65 14.08 24.29 -19.75
CA LEU A 65 13.19 24.51 -20.91
C LEU A 65 11.97 25.37 -20.58
N GLY A 66 11.93 26.01 -19.40
CA GLY A 66 10.86 26.92 -18.98
C GLY A 66 9.63 26.26 -18.36
N MET A 67 9.65 24.93 -18.14
CA MET A 67 8.51 24.25 -17.52
C MET A 67 8.36 24.65 -16.04
N THR A 68 7.13 24.81 -15.56
CA THR A 68 6.84 24.90 -14.12
C THR A 68 7.16 23.56 -13.41
N TYR A 69 7.33 23.56 -12.09
CA TYR A 69 7.53 22.31 -11.34
C TYR A 69 6.42 21.29 -11.61
N VAL A 70 5.16 21.76 -11.64
CA VAL A 70 4.00 20.91 -11.92
C VAL A 70 4.05 20.35 -13.34
N GLN A 71 4.37 21.18 -14.34
CA GLN A 71 4.53 20.73 -15.72
C GLN A 71 5.66 19.70 -15.86
N ALA A 72 6.81 19.95 -15.24
CA ALA A 72 7.95 19.01 -15.26
C ALA A 72 7.59 17.69 -14.56
N MET A 73 6.91 17.76 -13.40
CA MET A 73 6.46 16.59 -12.68
C MET A 73 5.49 15.74 -13.51
N VAL A 74 4.45 16.36 -14.08
CA VAL A 74 3.40 15.64 -14.82
C VAL A 74 3.90 15.10 -16.17
N ASN A 75 4.68 15.89 -16.91
CA ASN A 75 5.04 15.52 -18.29
C ASN A 75 6.38 14.78 -18.40
N VAL A 76 7.27 14.89 -17.41
CA VAL A 76 8.62 14.32 -17.47
C VAL A 76 8.83 13.28 -16.38
N ILE A 77 8.63 13.65 -15.11
CA ILE A 77 9.02 12.79 -13.98
C ILE A 77 8.02 11.65 -13.75
N LEU A 78 6.73 11.93 -13.62
CA LEU A 78 5.71 10.93 -13.30
C LEU A 78 5.61 9.81 -14.36
N PRO A 79 5.65 10.09 -15.68
CA PRO A 79 5.62 9.02 -16.69
C PRO A 79 6.83 8.09 -16.62
N GLN A 80 8.00 8.61 -16.23
CA GLN A 80 9.21 7.80 -16.03
C GLN A 80 9.14 7.02 -14.71
N ALA A 81 8.72 7.68 -13.63
CA ALA A 81 8.57 7.08 -12.31
C ALA A 81 7.56 5.92 -12.36
N PHE A 82 6.43 6.09 -13.05
CA PHE A 82 5.42 5.06 -13.23
C PHE A 82 5.99 3.77 -13.82
N LYS A 83 6.83 3.87 -14.85
CA LYS A 83 7.49 2.69 -15.46
C LYS A 83 8.41 1.98 -14.47
N ARG A 84 9.05 2.73 -13.57
CA ARG A 84 9.95 2.18 -12.55
C ARG A 84 9.22 1.61 -11.33
N THR A 85 8.00 2.06 -11.06
CA THR A 85 7.17 1.50 -9.97
C THR A 85 6.50 0.18 -10.36
N LEU A 86 6.27 -0.08 -11.66
CA LEU A 86 5.58 -1.30 -12.10
C LEU A 86 6.25 -2.61 -11.63
N PRO A 87 7.58 -2.82 -11.77
CA PRO A 87 8.21 -4.06 -11.31
C PRO A 87 8.06 -4.33 -9.79
N PRO A 88 8.40 -3.39 -8.87
CA PRO A 88 8.19 -3.62 -7.44
C PRO A 88 6.70 -3.72 -7.04
N MET A 89 5.79 -3.06 -7.76
CA MET A 89 4.34 -3.23 -7.54
C MET A 89 3.88 -4.67 -7.81
N ALA A 90 4.41 -5.34 -8.83
CA ALA A 90 4.11 -6.75 -9.08
C ALA A 90 4.58 -7.65 -7.93
N GLY A 91 5.77 -7.38 -7.38
CA GLY A 91 6.26 -8.07 -6.17
C GLY A 91 5.35 -7.84 -4.96
N GLN A 92 4.91 -6.61 -4.74
CA GLN A 92 3.99 -6.28 -3.66
C GLN A 92 2.61 -6.96 -3.84
N PHE A 93 2.13 -7.07 -5.08
CA PHE A 93 0.89 -7.79 -5.38
C PHE A 93 1.00 -9.28 -5.04
N ILE A 94 2.11 -9.93 -5.38
CA ILE A 94 2.37 -11.33 -5.00
C ILE A 94 2.40 -11.48 -3.48
N ASN A 95 3.02 -10.54 -2.76
CA ASN A 95 3.01 -10.56 -1.29
C ASN A 95 1.60 -10.40 -0.72
N LEU A 96 0.80 -9.48 -1.27
CA LEU A 96 -0.60 -9.31 -0.87
C LEU A 96 -1.42 -10.60 -1.04
N ILE A 97 -1.20 -11.36 -2.12
CA ILE A 97 -1.84 -12.68 -2.29
C ILE A 97 -1.45 -13.62 -1.14
N LYS A 98 -0.17 -13.71 -0.80
CA LYS A 98 0.29 -14.55 0.32
C LYS A 98 -0.29 -14.10 1.65
N ASP A 99 -0.24 -12.80 1.91
CA ASP A 99 -0.72 -12.16 3.13
C ASP A 99 -2.23 -12.29 3.31
N SER A 100 -3.00 -12.34 2.21
CA SER A 100 -4.46 -12.53 2.25
C SER A 100 -4.87 -13.83 2.94
N SER A 101 -4.01 -14.85 2.93
CA SER A 101 -4.25 -16.11 3.64
C SER A 101 -4.34 -15.92 5.16
N LEU A 102 -3.69 -14.90 5.74
CA LEU A 102 -3.74 -14.62 7.18
C LEU A 102 -5.12 -14.16 7.65
N VAL A 103 -5.95 -13.62 6.76
CA VAL A 103 -7.33 -13.23 7.10
C VAL A 103 -8.18 -14.45 7.49
N SER A 104 -7.84 -15.65 7.00
CA SER A 104 -8.53 -16.89 7.38
C SER A 104 -8.48 -17.20 8.88
N VAL A 105 -7.49 -16.68 9.60
CA VAL A 105 -7.37 -16.83 11.06
C VAL A 105 -8.59 -16.25 11.78
N ILE A 106 -9.15 -15.15 11.29
CA ILE A 106 -10.38 -14.57 11.84
C ILE A 106 -11.54 -15.57 11.71
N SER A 107 -11.71 -16.18 10.54
CA SER A 107 -12.78 -17.14 10.27
C SER A 107 -12.69 -18.37 11.16
N ILE A 108 -11.48 -18.89 11.41
CA ILE A 108 -11.25 -20.00 12.34
C ILE A 108 -11.63 -19.58 13.77
N THR A 109 -11.19 -18.40 14.19
CA THR A 109 -11.45 -17.89 15.55
C THR A 109 -12.95 -17.76 15.83
N ASP A 110 -13.72 -17.36 14.82
CA ASP A 110 -15.17 -17.26 14.98
C ASP A 110 -15.87 -18.61 15.04
N LEU A 111 -15.44 -19.58 14.22
CA LEU A 111 -15.96 -20.94 14.29
C LEU A 111 -15.73 -21.57 15.67
N THR A 112 -14.58 -21.28 16.30
CA THR A 112 -14.27 -21.76 17.66
C THR A 112 -15.01 -21.02 18.78
N LYS A 113 -15.57 -19.83 18.54
CA LYS A 113 -16.36 -19.07 19.52
C LYS A 113 -17.86 -19.35 19.44
N ALA A 114 -18.32 -19.77 18.25
CA ALA A 114 -19.70 -20.14 18.00
C ALA A 114 -19.99 -21.62 18.34
N GLY A 115 -18.96 -22.40 18.69
CA GLY A 115 -19.05 -23.80 19.14
C GLY A 115 -19.03 -23.94 20.65
#